data_AF-A0AAD9NK32-F1
#
_entry.id   AF-A0AAD9NK32-F1
#
_cell.length_a   1.000
_cell.length_b   1.000
_cell.length_c   1.000
_cell.angle_alpha   90.00
_cell.angle_beta   90.00
_cell.angle_gamma   90.00
#
_symmetry.space_group_name_H-M   'P 1'
#
loop_
_entity.id
_entity.type
_entity.pdbx_description
1 polymer ?
#
loop_
_entity_poly.entity_id
_entity_poly.type
_entity_poly.pdbx_seq_one_letter_code
_entity_poly.pdbx_strand_id
1 'polypeptide(L)'
;RGAGQAHQGLVSNDCFKTAPFEQANSLYVSSPAPGLLSAGLRSREGEAGLNGASASDNTWHHLAVSWDGTMVSVYLDGNVISNQPFDEEVADINDDPSVVYDM
;
A
#
# COMPACT_ATOMS: atom_id res chain seq x y z
N ARG A 1 26.90 -14.72 26.10
CA ARG A 1 25.94 -13.62 25.92
C ARG A 1 25.65 -13.51 24.44
N GLY A 2 24.56 -14.13 23.98
CA GLY A 2 24.13 -14.10 22.59
C GLY A 2 23.05 -13.04 22.41
N ALA A 3 23.20 -12.17 21.42
CA ALA A 3 22.14 -11.31 20.94
C ALA A 3 21.98 -11.63 19.45
N GLY A 4 21.02 -12.49 19.13
CA GLY A 4 20.59 -12.73 17.77
C GLY A 4 19.89 -11.47 17.27
N GLN A 5 20.46 -10.81 16.25
CA GLN A 5 19.74 -9.78 15.52
C GLN A 5 18.84 -10.46 14.50
N ALA A 6 17.59 -10.68 14.88
CA ALA A 6 16.55 -10.97 13.91
C ALA A 6 16.16 -9.64 13.24
N HIS A 7 16.82 -9.32 12.12
CA HIS A 7 16.24 -8.41 11.13
C HIS A 7 15.41 -9.28 10.17
N GLN A 8 14.30 -9.81 10.66
CA GLN A 8 13.24 -10.27 9.76
C GLN A 8 12.42 -9.03 9.39
N GLY A 9 12.92 -8.31 8.38
CA GLY A 9 12.05 -7.44 7.59
C GLY A 9 11.06 -8.33 6.87
N LEU A 10 9.92 -8.58 7.50
CA LEU A 10 8.74 -9.03 6.78
C LEU A 10 8.33 -7.84 5.90
N VAL A 11 8.93 -7.73 4.71
CA VAL A 11 8.21 -7.15 3.59
C VAL A 11 7.11 -8.15 3.29
N SER A 12 6.00 -8.02 4.01
CA SER A 12 4.79 -8.70 3.61
C SER A 12 4.40 -8.04 2.28
N ASN A 13 4.76 -8.72 1.19
CA ASN A 13 4.05 -8.65 -0.08
C ASN A 13 2.61 -9.20 0.06
N ASP A 14 2.11 -9.31 1.30
CA ASP A 14 0.71 -9.48 1.68
C ASP A 14 -0.02 -8.18 1.30
N CYS A 15 -0.09 -7.96 0.00
CA CYS A 15 -1.24 -7.37 -0.64
C CYS A 15 -2.46 -8.00 0.04
N PHE A 16 -3.32 -7.18 0.63
CA PHE A 16 -4.67 -7.57 0.98
C PHE A 16 -5.36 -7.93 -0.35
N LYS A 17 -5.15 -9.15 -0.83
CA LYS A 17 -5.63 -9.66 -2.11
C LYS A 17 -7.06 -10.11 -1.89
N THR A 18 -8.04 -9.33 -2.33
CA THR A 18 -9.44 -9.77 -2.33
C THR A 18 -9.97 -10.10 -3.74
N ALA A 19 -9.16 -10.11 -4.80
CA ALA A 19 -9.63 -10.52 -6.12
C ALA A 19 -8.60 -11.26 -7.00
N PRO A 20 -9.02 -12.21 -7.86
CA PRO A 20 -8.15 -12.87 -8.83
C PRO A 20 -7.62 -11.88 -9.88
N PHE A 21 -6.28 -11.83 -9.98
CA PHE A 21 -5.32 -11.21 -10.91
C PHE A 21 -5.64 -10.04 -11.87
N GLU A 22 -6.89 -9.57 -12.04
CA GLU A 22 -7.22 -8.40 -12.87
C GLU A 22 -8.03 -7.31 -12.14
N GLN A 23 -8.44 -7.54 -10.88
CA GLN A 23 -9.38 -6.67 -10.14
C GLN A 23 -8.90 -6.29 -8.73
N ALA A 24 -7.65 -6.62 -8.36
CA ALA A 24 -7.19 -6.42 -6.99
C ALA A 24 -6.63 -5.01 -6.79
N ASN A 25 -7.39 -4.17 -6.08
CA ASN A 25 -6.84 -2.96 -5.47
C ASN A 25 -5.78 -3.37 -4.44
N SER A 26 -4.58 -2.81 -4.56
CA SER A 26 -3.48 -3.11 -3.65
C SER A 26 -2.90 -1.82 -3.11
N LEU A 27 -2.86 -1.71 -1.79
CA LEU A 27 -1.86 -0.87 -1.14
C LEU A 27 -0.48 -1.52 -1.31
N TYR A 28 0.54 -0.71 -1.57
CA TYR A 28 1.91 -1.18 -1.74
C TYR A 28 2.92 -0.25 -1.07
N VAL A 29 4.05 -0.84 -0.71
CA VAL A 29 5.30 -0.18 -0.32
C VAL A 29 6.42 -0.87 -1.09
N SER A 30 7.35 -0.10 -1.66
CA SER A 30 8.48 -0.63 -2.44
C SER A 30 9.69 0.29 -2.39
N SER A 31 10.83 -0.19 -2.90
CA SER A 31 12.03 0.63 -3.13
C SER A 31 12.39 0.56 -4.62
N PRO A 32 12.08 1.60 -5.43
CA PRO A 32 12.32 1.58 -6.87
C PRO A 32 13.80 1.72 -7.24
N ALA A 33 14.61 2.29 -6.33
CA ALA A 33 16.05 2.45 -6.46
C ALA A 33 16.69 2.59 -5.06
N PRO A 34 18.01 2.37 -4.91
CA PRO A 34 18.70 2.55 -3.64
C PRO A 34 18.44 3.94 -3.03
N GLY A 35 18.05 3.97 -1.75
CA GLY A 35 17.77 5.21 -1.03
C GLY A 35 16.44 5.88 -1.38
N LEU A 36 15.60 5.24 -2.21
CA LEU A 36 14.26 5.71 -2.52
C LEU A 36 13.20 4.76 -1.96
N LEU A 37 12.14 5.34 -1.40
CA LEU A 37 10.94 4.65 -0.95
C LEU A 37 9.72 5.08 -1.77
N SER A 38 8.94 4.12 -2.23
CA SER A 38 7.66 4.36 -2.92
C SER A 38 6.53 3.70 -2.15
N ALA A 39 5.35 4.30 -2.22
CA ALA A 39 4.17 3.74 -1.60
C ALA A 39 2.91 4.31 -2.24
N GLY A 40 1.82 3.56 -2.22
CA GLY A 40 0.56 4.03 -2.77
C GLY A 40 -0.50 2.97 -2.84
N LEU A 41 -1.52 3.27 -3.62
CA LEU A 41 -2.61 2.40 -4.01
C LEU A 41 -2.53 2.19 -5.53
N ARG A 42 -2.65 0.94 -5.96
CA ARG A 42 -2.81 0.56 -7.37
C ARG A 42 -4.16 -0.11 -7.58
N SER A 43 -4.85 0.31 -8.63
CA SER A 43 -6.02 -0.35 -9.20
C SER A 43 -5.75 -0.68 -10.68
N ARG A 44 -6.80 -1.14 -11.37
CA ARG A 44 -6.81 -1.31 -12.82
C ARG A 44 -6.83 0.02 -13.59
N GLU A 45 -7.47 1.05 -13.03
CA GLU A 45 -7.70 2.32 -13.71
C GLU A 45 -6.57 3.33 -13.41
N GLY A 46 -5.79 3.12 -12.35
CA GLY A 46 -4.64 3.97 -12.07
C GLY A 46 -3.85 3.64 -10.80
N GLU A 47 -2.95 4.56 -10.46
CA GLU A 47 -2.14 4.55 -9.26
C GLU A 47 -2.20 5.92 -8.61
N ALA A 48 -2.36 5.95 -7.28
CA ALA A 48 -2.16 7.15 -6.48
C ALA A 48 -1.14 6.87 -5.38
N GLY A 49 -0.23 7.80 -5.15
CA GLY A 49 0.81 7.63 -4.14
C GLY A 49 2.04 8.48 -4.34
N LEU A 50 3.18 7.92 -3.97
CA LEU A 50 4.49 8.53 -4.06
C LEU A 50 5.46 7.60 -4.76
N ASN A 51 6.17 8.15 -5.73
CA ASN A 51 7.23 7.46 -6.45
C ASN A 51 8.59 8.05 -6.09
N GLY A 52 9.18 7.58 -4.99
CA GLY A 52 10.55 7.87 -4.59
C GLY A 52 10.75 9.04 -3.62
N ALA A 53 10.35 8.87 -2.35
CA ALA A 53 10.88 9.64 -1.24
C ALA A 53 12.34 9.30 -0.98
N SER A 54 13.18 10.31 -0.73
CA SER A 54 14.56 10.11 -0.29
C SER A 54 14.60 9.58 1.15
N ALA A 55 15.35 8.50 1.36
CA ALA A 55 15.54 7.80 2.62
C ALA A 55 16.99 7.25 2.71
N SER A 56 17.96 8.08 2.34
CA SER A 56 19.38 7.68 2.17
C SER A 56 20.30 8.14 3.30
N ASP A 57 19.76 8.47 4.48
CA ASP A 57 20.54 9.00 5.61
C ASP A 57 21.12 7.90 6.52
N ASN A 58 20.97 6.64 6.13
CA ASN A 58 21.43 5.46 6.87
C ASN A 58 20.80 5.34 8.27
N THR A 59 19.60 5.89 8.44
CA THR A 59 18.73 5.71 9.61
C THR A 59 17.47 4.91 9.25
N TRP A 60 16.72 4.50 10.27
CA TRP A 60 15.45 3.81 10.04
C TRP A 60 14.36 4.83 9.74
N HIS A 61 13.55 4.55 8.71
CA HIS A 61 12.39 5.36 8.35
C HIS A 61 11.10 4.54 8.44
N HIS A 62 10.04 5.18 8.94
CA HIS A 62 8.68 4.63 8.94
C HIS A 62 7.92 5.12 7.71
N LEU A 63 7.43 4.19 6.89
CA LEU A 63 6.58 4.50 5.74
C LEU A 63 5.20 3.88 5.92
N ALA A 64 4.15 4.69 5.74
CA ALA A 64 2.76 4.25 5.85
C ALA A 64 1.91 4.82 4.72
N VAL A 65 0.86 4.08 4.34
CA VAL A 65 -0.15 4.51 3.37
C VAL A 65 -1.53 4.33 3.99
N SER A 66 -2.41 5.32 3.81
CA SER A 66 -3.82 5.23 4.18
C SER A 66 -4.70 5.65 3.01
N TRP A 67 -5.91 5.11 2.96
CA TRP A 67 -6.95 5.54 2.04
C TRP A 67 -8.27 5.67 2.80
N ASP A 68 -8.96 6.80 2.65
CA ASP A 68 -10.23 7.10 3.32
C ASP A 68 -11.46 6.87 2.43
N GLY A 69 -11.26 6.26 1.25
CA GLY A 69 -12.28 6.10 0.21
C GLY A 69 -12.26 7.19 -0.86
N THR A 70 -11.53 8.29 -0.64
CA THR A 70 -11.42 9.41 -1.60
C THR A 70 -9.99 9.91 -1.80
N MET A 71 -9.13 9.78 -0.78
CA MET A 71 -7.78 10.36 -0.76
C MET A 71 -6.76 9.32 -0.29
N VAL A 72 -5.72 9.08 -1.09
CA VAL A 72 -4.57 8.26 -0.74
C VAL A 72 -3.49 9.15 -0.14
N SER A 73 -3.20 8.93 1.14
CA SER A 73 -2.16 9.65 1.89
C SER A 73 -0.95 8.76 2.15
N VAL A 74 0.24 9.28 1.88
CA VAL A 74 1.53 8.63 2.16
C VAL A 74 2.28 9.40 3.24
N TYR A 75 2.75 8.69 4.26
CA TYR A 75 3.46 9.25 5.40
C TYR A 75 4.90 8.74 5.45
N LEU A 76 5.84 9.63 5.72
CA LEU A 76 7.24 9.32 6.07
C LEU A 76 7.55 9.91 7.45
N ASP A 77 7.95 9.06 8.38
CA ASP A 77 8.27 9.42 9.77
C ASP A 77 7.14 10.23 10.46
N GLY A 78 5.89 9.89 10.12
CA GLY A 78 4.69 10.53 10.65
C GLY A 78 4.23 11.79 9.91
N ASN A 79 5.00 12.28 8.93
CA ASN A 79 4.64 13.45 8.13
C ASN A 79 4.01 13.04 6.80
N VAL A 80 2.93 13.69 6.40
CA VAL A 80 2.33 13.50 5.07
C VAL A 80 3.26 14.05 4.00
N ILE A 81 3.65 13.21 3.05
CA ILE A 81 4.53 13.57 1.93
C ILE A 81 3.87 13.40 0.56
N SER A 82 2.72 12.72 0.50
CA SER A 82 1.82 12.73 -0.66
C SER A 82 0.38 12.62 -0.17
N ASN A 83 -0.54 13.33 -0.83
CA ASN A 83 -1.97 13.24 -0.61
C ASN A 83 -2.67 13.45 -1.96
N GLN A 84 -3.18 12.36 -2.55
CA GLN A 84 -3.71 12.36 -3.91
C GLN A 84 -5.15 11.85 -3.93
N PRO A 85 -6.05 12.46 -4.73
CA PRO A 85 -7.39 11.94 -4.91
C PRO A 85 -7.33 10.57 -5.60
N PHE A 86 -8.15 9.66 -5.10
CA PHE A 86 -8.38 8.34 -5.66
C PHE A 86 -9.81 7.95 -5.30
N ASP A 87 -10.72 8.33 -6.19
CA ASP A 87 -12.17 8.17 -6.05
C ASP A 87 -12.58 7.03 -6.99
N GLU A 88 -12.52 5.80 -6.47
CA GLU A 88 -12.95 4.59 -7.17
C GLU A 88 -13.99 3.86 -6.34
N GLU A 89 -14.94 3.23 -7.03
CA GLU A 89 -15.86 2.26 -6.44
C GLU A 89 -15.05 1.04 -5.99
N VAL A 90 -14.78 0.95 -4.69
CA VAL A 90 -14.34 -0.30 -4.08
C VAL A 90 -15.54 -1.23 -4.13
N ALA A 91 -15.53 -2.18 -5.07
CA ALA A 91 -16.41 -3.32 -4.95
C ALA A 91 -16.12 -3.97 -3.58
N ASP A 92 -17.03 -3.80 -2.63
CA ASP A 92 -16.95 -4.53 -1.39
C ASP A 92 -17.28 -6.00 -1.67
N ILE A 93 -16.93 -6.91 -0.77
CA ILE A 93 -17.18 -8.35 -1.00
C ILE A 93 -18.68 -8.70 -1.03
N ASN A 94 -19.55 -7.78 -0.61
CA ASN A 94 -21.00 -7.94 -0.59
C ASN A 94 -21.70 -7.34 -1.83
N ASP A 95 -21.00 -6.50 -2.58
CA ASP A 95 -21.42 -5.94 -3.86
C ASP A 95 -21.22 -6.93 -5.03
N ASP A 96 -20.79 -8.17 -4.76
CA ASP A 96 -20.81 -9.24 -5.75
C ASP A 96 -22.25 -9.79 -5.92
N PRO A 97 -22.92 -9.55 -7.06
CA PRO A 97 -24.25 -10.11 -7.31
C PRO A 97 -24.24 -11.64 -7.53
N SER A 98 -23.08 -12.31 -7.49
CA SER A 98 -22.96 -13.76 -7.64
C SER A 98 -23.26 -14.56 -6.35
N VAL A 99 -23.26 -13.91 -5.18
CA VAL A 99 -23.80 -14.50 -3.93
C VAL A 99 -25.32 -14.36 -3.89
N VAL A 100 -25.99 -15.04 -4.83
CA VAL A 100 -27.40 -15.37 -4.69
C VAL A 100 -27.51 -16.33 -3.50
N TYR A 101 -28.09 -15.87 -2.39
CA TYR A 101 -28.60 -16.80 -1.38
C TYR A 101 -29.69 -17.64 -2.05
N ASP A 102 -29.37 -18.87 -2.44
CA ASP A 102 -30.38 -19.87 -2.79
C ASP A 102 -31.24 -20.11 -1.55
N MET A 103 -32.55 -19.86 -1.66
CA MET A 103 -33.54 -20.00 -0.58
C MET A 103 -34.22 -21.36 -0.60
#